data_AF-T0DJE7-F1
#
_entry.id   AF-T0DJE7-F1
#
_cell.length_a   1.000
_cell.length_b   1.000
_cell.length_c   1.000
_cell.angle_alpha   90.00
_cell.angle_beta   90.00
_cell.angle_gamma   90.00
#
_symmetry.space_group_name_H-M   'P 1'
#
loop_
_entity.id
_entity.type
_entity.pdbx_description
1 polymer ?
#
loop_
_entity_poly.entity_id
_entity_poly.type
_entity_poly.pdbx_seq_one_letter_code
_entity_poly.pdbx_strand_id
1 'polypeptide(L)'
;MNFKIITALLFLSSSFAQTIKIQQGDLYLGQETNNGHQTGEACYVQIDSIEGNEKGKHCFDITWRFLSNRKDVLKDYIKASSRITNYHRREYPQLKTCAVNIDGTTDGADIYSEDTTLLYNQVFVGMHKLRSTQYDYILSFNAHSKTLASASFHILKWHRKNHIRCVNLKKL
;
A
#
# COMPACT_ATOMS: atom_id res chain seq x y z
N MET A 1 -14.55 12.71 56.75
CA MET A 1 -13.32 12.03 56.31
C MET A 1 -13.47 11.71 54.84
N ASN A 2 -12.70 12.38 53.98
CA ASN A 2 -12.81 12.32 52.52
C ASN A 2 -11.90 11.21 51.98
N PHE A 3 -12.46 10.25 51.23
CA PHE A 3 -11.67 9.38 50.36
C PHE A 3 -12.21 9.50 48.94
N LYS A 4 -11.65 10.43 48.17
CA LYS A 4 -11.85 10.51 46.72
C LYS A 4 -10.92 9.48 46.08
N ILE A 5 -11.47 8.37 45.62
CA ILE A 5 -10.76 7.40 44.79
C ILE A 5 -10.62 8.01 43.40
N ILE A 6 -9.39 8.40 43.03
CA ILE A 6 -9.04 8.83 41.67
C ILE A 6 -8.79 7.55 40.87
N THR A 7 -9.78 7.12 40.11
CA THR A 7 -9.63 6.04 39.13
C THR A 7 -8.82 6.58 37.95
N ALA A 8 -7.50 6.35 37.99
CA ALA A 8 -6.64 6.57 36.84
C ALA A 8 -6.97 5.50 35.78
N LEU A 9 -7.74 5.87 34.75
CA LEU A 9 -7.81 5.09 33.51
C LEU A 9 -6.40 5.11 32.89
N LEU A 10 -5.62 4.07 33.16
CA LEU A 10 -4.46 3.71 32.36
C LEU A 10 -4.97 3.40 30.95
N PHE A 11 -4.95 4.40 30.07
CA PHE A 11 -4.98 4.18 28.64
C PHE A 11 -3.75 3.35 28.30
N LEU A 12 -3.94 2.02 28.26
CA LEU A 12 -3.02 1.11 27.58
C LEU A 12 -3.06 1.48 26.10
N SER A 13 -2.27 2.47 25.70
CA SER A 13 -1.96 2.72 24.31
C SER A 13 -1.09 1.56 23.84
N SER A 14 -1.73 0.47 23.40
CA SER A 14 -1.09 -0.57 22.63
C SER A 14 -0.59 0.07 21.34
N SER A 15 0.70 0.43 21.34
CA SER A 15 1.41 0.88 20.16
C SER A 15 1.60 -0.31 19.23
N PHE A 16 0.53 -0.69 18.51
CA PHE A 16 0.64 -1.67 17.44
C PHE A 16 1.49 -1.06 16.33
N ALA A 17 2.64 -1.68 16.05
CA ALA A 17 3.34 -1.39 14.81
C ALA A 17 2.38 -1.75 13.64
N GLN A 18 2.34 -0.93 12.59
CA GLN A 18 1.53 -1.19 11.38
C GLN A 18 2.41 -1.76 10.26
N THR A 19 1.85 -2.64 9.41
CA THR A 19 2.56 -3.23 8.25
C THR A 19 2.75 -2.24 7.08
N ILE A 20 2.21 -1.05 7.21
CA ILE A 20 2.41 0.10 6.32
C ILE A 20 2.53 1.36 7.19
N LYS A 21 3.35 2.31 6.77
CA LYS A 21 3.56 3.60 7.44
C LYS A 21 3.11 4.73 6.52
N ILE A 22 1.82 4.74 6.22
CA ILE A 22 1.11 5.78 5.47
C ILE A 22 -0.13 6.19 6.25
N GLN A 23 -0.58 7.43 6.06
CA GLN A 23 -1.79 7.96 6.67
C GLN A 23 -2.67 8.63 5.61
N GLN A 24 -3.97 8.75 5.92
CA GLN A 24 -4.87 9.56 5.12
C GLN A 24 -4.36 11.01 5.06
N GLY A 25 -4.36 11.60 3.87
CA GLY A 25 -3.84 12.93 3.61
C GLY A 25 -2.35 12.98 3.26
N ASP A 26 -1.61 11.87 3.40
CA ASP A 26 -0.21 11.83 3.03
C ASP A 26 -0.03 12.18 1.54
N LEU A 27 0.95 13.04 1.26
CA LEU A 27 1.37 13.41 -0.08
C LEU A 27 2.83 12.99 -0.29
N TYR A 28 3.09 12.33 -1.41
CA TYR A 28 4.43 11.89 -1.80
C TYR A 28 4.84 12.56 -3.09
N LEU A 29 6.09 13.01 -3.17
CA LEU A 29 6.73 13.53 -4.38
C LEU A 29 7.76 12.51 -4.90
N GLY A 30 7.77 12.27 -6.21
CA GLY A 30 8.75 11.42 -6.86
C GLY A 30 9.10 11.86 -8.28
N GLN A 31 9.78 10.96 -8.98
CA GLN A 31 10.25 11.14 -10.36
C GLN A 31 9.42 10.29 -11.32
N GLU A 32 8.95 10.89 -12.41
CA GLU A 32 8.17 10.17 -13.41
C GLU A 32 9.08 9.44 -14.40
N THR A 33 8.80 8.15 -14.62
CA THR A 33 9.39 7.35 -15.69
C THR A 33 8.32 6.80 -16.63
N ASN A 34 8.68 6.65 -17.90
CA ASN A 34 7.85 6.07 -18.95
C ASN A 34 8.62 4.94 -19.65
N ASN A 35 8.10 3.73 -19.57
CA ASN A 35 8.75 2.50 -20.05
C ASN A 35 10.19 2.35 -19.52
N GLY A 36 10.42 2.77 -18.27
CA GLY A 36 11.72 2.69 -17.60
C GLY A 36 12.65 3.88 -17.85
N HIS A 37 12.33 4.80 -18.76
CA HIS A 37 13.12 5.99 -19.02
C HIS A 37 12.61 7.19 -18.22
N GLN A 38 13.53 8.00 -17.68
CA GLN A 38 13.17 9.27 -17.03
C GLN A 38 12.50 10.23 -18.04
N THR A 39 11.47 10.93 -17.57
CA THR A 39 10.76 11.93 -18.38
C THR A 39 11.25 13.36 -18.12
N GLY A 40 11.94 13.58 -16.99
CA GLY A 40 12.27 14.91 -16.48
C GLY A 40 11.16 15.54 -15.62
N GLU A 41 9.97 14.94 -15.60
CA GLU A 41 8.82 15.46 -14.87
C GLU A 41 8.73 14.92 -13.43
N ALA A 42 8.17 15.74 -12.56
CA ALA A 42 7.77 15.34 -11.22
C ALA A 42 6.38 14.69 -11.23
N CYS A 43 6.13 13.83 -10.26
CA CYS A 43 4.84 13.19 -10.05
C CYS A 43 4.53 13.15 -8.56
N TYR A 44 3.24 13.17 -8.22
CA TYR A 44 2.78 13.10 -6.85
C TYR A 44 1.80 11.96 -6.65
N VAL A 45 1.82 11.38 -5.45
CA VAL A 45 0.86 10.37 -5.01
C VAL A 45 0.22 10.85 -3.71
N GLN A 46 -1.10 11.02 -3.74
CA GLN A 46 -1.88 11.41 -2.57
C GLN A 46 -2.65 10.21 -2.04
N ILE A 47 -2.58 9.96 -0.73
CA ILE A 47 -3.36 8.94 -0.04
C ILE A 47 -4.65 9.58 0.47
N ASP A 48 -5.80 9.11 -0.03
CA ASP A 48 -7.10 9.65 0.31
C ASP A 48 -7.80 8.85 1.42
N SER A 49 -7.69 7.52 1.42
CA SER A 49 -8.18 6.68 2.52
C SER A 49 -7.38 5.39 2.65
N ILE A 50 -7.39 4.82 3.86
CA ILE A 50 -6.83 3.50 4.17
C ILE A 50 -7.86 2.77 5.03
N GLU A 51 -8.30 1.61 4.59
CA GLU A 51 -9.35 0.83 5.24
C GLU A 51 -8.87 -0.60 5.45
N GLY A 52 -9.22 -1.22 6.58
CA GLY A 52 -9.00 -2.65 6.77
C GLY A 52 -9.79 -3.46 5.75
N ASN A 53 -9.23 -4.58 5.28
CA ASN A 53 -9.89 -5.46 4.32
C ASN A 53 -10.13 -6.85 4.93
N GLU A 54 -11.37 -7.33 4.86
CA GLU A 54 -11.82 -8.62 5.43
C GLU A 54 -11.17 -9.86 4.78
N LYS A 55 -10.41 -9.69 3.69
CA LYS A 55 -9.63 -10.76 3.05
C LYS A 55 -8.68 -11.49 3.99
N GLY A 56 -8.22 -10.86 5.06
CA GLY A 56 -7.31 -11.48 6.02
C GLY A 56 -6.61 -10.50 6.95
N LYS A 57 -5.70 -11.03 7.77
CA LYS A 57 -4.88 -10.23 8.68
C LYS A 57 -3.94 -9.33 7.90
N HIS A 58 -3.73 -8.12 8.41
CA HIS A 58 -2.89 -7.09 7.79
C HIS A 58 -3.29 -6.72 6.35
N CYS A 59 -4.50 -7.08 5.91
CA CYS A 59 -5.00 -6.70 4.60
C CYS A 59 -5.68 -5.33 4.67
N PHE A 60 -5.43 -4.48 3.68
CA PHE A 60 -5.99 -3.15 3.59
C PHE A 60 -6.39 -2.81 2.15
N ASP A 61 -7.32 -1.88 2.02
CA ASP A 61 -7.57 -1.14 0.81
C ASP A 61 -7.03 0.28 0.95
N ILE A 62 -6.42 0.80 -0.12
CA ILE A 62 -5.93 2.16 -0.21
C ILE A 62 -6.66 2.86 -1.34
N THR A 63 -7.31 3.97 -1.04
CA THR A 63 -7.78 4.94 -2.04
C THR A 63 -6.73 6.02 -2.20
N TRP A 64 -6.33 6.32 -3.43
CA TRP A 64 -5.24 7.25 -3.72
C TRP A 64 -5.43 7.93 -5.08
N ARG A 65 -4.67 8.99 -5.31
CA ARG A 65 -4.63 9.72 -6.58
C ARG A 65 -3.21 9.87 -7.09
N PHE A 66 -3.07 9.77 -8.41
CA PHE A 66 -1.82 10.08 -9.12
C PHE A 66 -1.91 11.45 -9.77
N LEU A 67 -1.11 12.40 -9.27
CA LEU A 67 -1.11 13.77 -9.77
C LEU A 67 0.12 13.95 -10.67
N SER A 68 -0.13 14.06 -11.97
CA SER A 68 0.87 14.34 -13.01
C SER A 68 0.26 15.19 -14.12
N ASN A 69 1.12 15.87 -14.87
CA ASN A 69 0.75 16.64 -16.07
C ASN A 69 0.32 15.73 -17.24
N ARG A 70 0.62 14.43 -17.17
CA ARG A 70 0.24 13.44 -18.18
C ARG A 70 -1.27 13.36 -18.40
N LYS A 71 -1.66 13.13 -19.66
CA LYS A 71 -3.07 12.94 -20.07
C LYS A 71 -3.48 11.47 -20.21
N ASP A 72 -2.50 10.56 -20.26
CA ASP A 72 -2.69 9.13 -20.47
C ASP A 72 -2.83 8.33 -19.16
N VAL A 73 -2.66 8.96 -17.98
CA VAL A 73 -2.87 8.33 -16.66
C VAL A 73 -4.24 8.70 -16.09
N LEU A 74 -4.81 7.79 -15.29
CA LEU A 74 -6.02 8.09 -14.51
C LEU A 74 -5.69 9.10 -13.41
N LYS A 75 -6.49 10.16 -13.31
CA LYS A 75 -6.37 11.20 -12.26
C LYS A 75 -7.46 11.10 -11.19
N ASP A 76 -8.43 10.21 -11.40
CA ASP A 76 -9.53 9.97 -10.47
C ASP A 76 -9.05 9.20 -9.23
N TYR A 77 -9.95 9.00 -8.28
CA TYR A 77 -9.72 8.15 -7.12
C TYR A 77 -9.53 6.70 -7.54
N ILE A 78 -8.39 6.13 -7.13
CA ILE A 78 -7.98 4.78 -7.47
C ILE A 78 -7.97 3.95 -6.20
N LYS A 79 -8.65 2.80 -6.22
CA LYS A 79 -8.69 1.87 -5.09
C LYS A 79 -7.79 0.67 -5.37
N ALA A 80 -6.74 0.48 -4.58
CA ALA A 80 -5.85 -0.67 -4.65
C ALA A 80 -5.95 -1.51 -3.37
N SER A 81 -5.98 -2.84 -3.50
CA SER A 81 -6.02 -3.76 -2.37
C SER A 81 -4.67 -4.43 -2.16
N SER A 82 -4.32 -4.69 -0.90
CA SER A 82 -3.20 -5.56 -0.56
C SER A 82 -3.42 -6.97 -1.11
N ARG A 83 -2.34 -7.64 -1.50
CA ARG A 83 -2.38 -9.02 -2.00
C ARG A 83 -2.16 -10.00 -0.84
N ILE A 84 -2.94 -11.07 -0.79
CA ILE A 84 -2.66 -12.20 0.12
C ILE A 84 -1.33 -12.86 -0.30
N THR A 85 -0.44 -13.06 0.65
CA THR A 85 0.95 -13.50 0.42
C THR A 85 1.15 -15.00 0.69
N ASN A 86 0.28 -15.58 1.52
CA ASN A 86 0.45 -16.93 2.07
C ASN A 86 -0.39 -18.03 1.37
N TYR A 87 -0.83 -17.83 0.12
CA TYR A 87 -1.68 -18.80 -0.59
C TYR A 87 -1.11 -20.22 -0.70
N HIS A 88 0.21 -20.36 -0.68
CA HIS A 88 0.91 -21.63 -0.82
C HIS A 88 0.91 -22.47 0.46
N ARG A 89 0.52 -21.90 1.61
CA ARG A 89 0.60 -22.59 2.91
C ARG A 89 -0.60 -23.50 3.14
N ARG A 90 -0.33 -24.81 3.10
CA ARG A 90 -1.33 -25.86 3.29
C ARG A 90 -1.70 -26.11 4.76
N GLU A 91 -0.85 -25.70 5.69
CA GLU A 91 -1.05 -25.89 7.14
C GLU A 91 -2.20 -25.03 7.70
N TYR A 92 -2.44 -23.86 7.09
CA TYR A 92 -3.43 -22.88 7.57
C TYR A 92 -4.24 -22.27 6.40
N PRO A 93 -4.98 -23.08 5.62
CA PRO A 93 -5.64 -22.61 4.40
C PRO A 93 -6.69 -21.53 4.66
N GLN A 94 -7.30 -21.52 5.85
CA GLN A 94 -8.30 -20.53 6.30
C GLN A 94 -7.69 -19.22 6.80
N LEU A 95 -6.44 -19.23 7.27
CA LEU A 95 -5.80 -18.01 7.79
C LEU A 95 -5.13 -17.29 6.63
N LYS A 96 -5.63 -16.12 6.26
CA LYS A 96 -5.05 -15.29 5.22
C LYS A 96 -4.31 -14.11 5.84
N THR A 97 -3.16 -13.78 5.26
CA THR A 97 -2.41 -12.57 5.59
C THR A 97 -1.94 -11.89 4.31
N CYS A 98 -1.88 -10.57 4.34
CA CYS A 98 -1.31 -9.78 3.25
C CYS A 98 0.13 -9.31 3.54
N ALA A 99 0.61 -9.54 4.77
CA ALA A 99 1.95 -9.17 5.16
C ALA A 99 2.99 -10.23 4.76
N VAL A 100 4.22 -9.79 4.61
CA VAL A 100 5.42 -10.63 4.50
C VAL A 100 6.44 -10.17 5.55
N ASN A 101 7.38 -11.04 5.89
CA ASN A 101 8.57 -10.61 6.62
C ASN A 101 9.39 -9.62 5.78
N ILE A 102 10.16 -8.76 6.44
CA ILE A 102 11.06 -7.78 5.79
C ILE A 102 12.09 -8.47 4.88
N ASP A 103 12.49 -9.71 5.18
CA ASP A 103 13.35 -10.55 4.34
C ASP A 103 12.62 -11.15 3.11
N GLY A 104 11.30 -10.92 2.99
CA GLY A 104 10.45 -11.40 1.90
C GLY A 104 9.85 -12.79 2.13
N THR A 105 10.16 -13.45 3.25
CA THR A 105 9.61 -14.77 3.55
C THR A 105 8.16 -14.69 4.04
N THR A 106 7.46 -15.79 3.84
CA THR A 106 6.08 -16.00 4.30
C THR A 106 5.96 -17.29 5.14
N ASP A 107 7.09 -17.78 5.62
CA ASP A 107 7.18 -19.01 6.39
C ASP A 107 6.99 -18.72 7.88
N GLY A 108 6.56 -19.73 8.64
CA GLY A 108 6.38 -19.59 10.09
C GLY A 108 5.10 -18.85 10.51
N ALA A 109 4.77 -18.92 11.80
CA ALA A 109 3.54 -18.29 12.32
C ALA A 109 3.66 -16.76 12.44
N ASP A 110 4.87 -16.21 12.29
CA ASP A 110 5.19 -14.81 12.57
C ASP A 110 4.47 -13.83 11.64
N ILE A 111 4.13 -14.24 10.41
CA ILE A 111 3.33 -13.43 9.47
C ILE A 111 1.88 -13.18 9.90
N TYR A 112 1.45 -13.86 10.97
CA TYR A 112 0.17 -13.66 11.64
C TYR A 112 0.35 -13.00 13.02
N SER A 113 1.54 -12.51 13.37
CA SER A 113 1.82 -11.86 14.65
C SER A 113 1.09 -10.52 14.77
N GLU A 114 0.76 -10.12 16.00
CA GLU A 114 0.36 -8.71 16.29
C GLU A 114 1.58 -7.78 16.32
N ASP A 115 2.77 -8.32 16.64
CA ASP A 115 4.02 -7.59 16.48
C ASP A 115 4.39 -7.56 15.00
N THR A 116 4.13 -6.41 14.37
CA THR A 116 4.43 -6.23 12.96
C THR A 116 5.80 -5.63 12.73
N THR A 117 6.68 -5.51 13.73
CA THR A 117 8.01 -4.86 13.58
C THR A 117 8.77 -5.38 12.36
N LEU A 118 8.74 -6.70 12.15
CA LEU A 118 9.38 -7.38 11.02
C LEU A 118 8.44 -7.67 9.85
N LEU A 119 7.21 -7.15 9.87
CA LEU A 119 6.20 -7.39 8.85
C LEU A 119 5.89 -6.12 8.05
N TYR A 120 5.64 -6.28 6.75
CA TYR A 120 5.14 -5.19 5.91
C TYR A 120 4.23 -5.70 4.78
N ASN A 121 3.38 -4.83 4.25
CA ASN A 121 2.67 -5.09 3.00
C ASN A 121 3.51 -4.61 1.82
N GLN A 122 3.97 -5.55 1.00
CA GLN A 122 4.87 -5.24 -0.10
C GLN A 122 4.17 -4.47 -1.23
N VAL A 123 2.98 -4.92 -1.62
CA VAL A 123 2.28 -4.42 -2.81
C VAL A 123 0.78 -4.30 -2.60
N PHE A 124 0.22 -3.25 -3.20
CA PHE A 124 -1.21 -3.07 -3.38
C PHE A 124 -1.49 -2.99 -4.87
N VAL A 125 -2.53 -3.68 -5.31
CA VAL A 125 -2.85 -3.82 -6.73
C VAL A 125 -4.31 -3.50 -6.97
N GLY A 126 -4.61 -3.00 -8.15
CA GLY A 126 -5.96 -2.95 -8.66
C GLY A 126 -5.98 -2.76 -10.17
N MET A 127 -7.18 -2.79 -10.71
CA MET A 127 -7.42 -2.68 -12.14
C MET A 127 -8.64 -1.79 -12.37
N HIS A 128 -8.57 -0.94 -13.38
CA HIS A 128 -9.70 -0.16 -13.85
C HIS A 128 -9.78 -0.24 -15.38
N LYS A 129 -10.99 -0.41 -15.92
CA LYS A 129 -11.23 -0.41 -17.37
C LYS A 129 -12.08 0.80 -17.72
N LEU A 130 -11.58 1.63 -18.63
CA LEU A 130 -12.29 2.77 -19.17
C LEU A 130 -12.28 2.67 -20.70
N ARG A 131 -13.46 2.45 -21.29
CA ARG A 131 -13.63 2.19 -22.73
C ARG A 131 -12.72 1.02 -23.17
N SER A 132 -11.88 1.24 -24.17
CA SER A 132 -10.91 0.26 -24.69
C SER A 132 -9.54 0.30 -24.01
N THR A 133 -9.42 0.99 -22.86
CA THR A 133 -8.17 1.09 -22.10
C THR A 133 -8.31 0.38 -20.75
N GLN A 134 -7.38 -0.52 -20.45
CA GLN A 134 -7.21 -1.12 -19.14
C GLN A 134 -6.02 -0.45 -18.43
N TYR A 135 -6.20 -0.16 -17.15
CA TYR A 135 -5.20 0.40 -16.26
C TYR A 135 -4.99 -0.60 -15.13
N ASP A 136 -3.85 -1.26 -15.10
CA ASP A 136 -3.41 -2.00 -13.92
C ASP A 136 -2.50 -1.08 -13.13
N TYR A 137 -2.78 -0.90 -11.85
CA TYR A 137 -2.01 0.01 -11.01
C TYR A 137 -1.47 -0.70 -9.78
N ILE A 138 -0.27 -0.29 -9.38
CA ILE A 138 0.49 -0.91 -8.31
C ILE A 138 1.06 0.18 -7.40
N LEU A 139 0.83 0.04 -6.10
CA LEU A 139 1.62 0.73 -5.08
C LEU A 139 2.60 -0.27 -4.48
N SER A 140 3.85 0.14 -4.33
CA SER A 140 4.91 -0.68 -3.75
C SER A 140 5.52 0.03 -2.56
N PHE A 141 5.84 -0.72 -1.52
CA PHE A 141 6.34 -0.20 -0.25
C PHE A 141 7.75 -0.69 0.02
N ASN A 142 8.53 0.13 0.72
CA ASN A 142 9.87 -0.25 1.17
C ASN A 142 9.76 -1.15 2.42
N ALA A 143 10.50 -2.25 2.44
CA ALA A 143 10.40 -3.26 3.50
C ALA A 143 10.70 -2.71 4.91
N HIS A 144 11.81 -1.97 5.05
CA HIS A 144 12.27 -1.49 6.35
C HIS A 144 11.51 -0.26 6.84
N SER A 145 11.31 0.73 5.98
CA SER A 145 10.63 1.98 6.36
C SER A 145 9.11 1.85 6.36
N LYS A 146 8.57 0.83 5.65
CA LYS A 146 7.14 0.59 5.43
C LYS A 146 6.42 1.76 4.77
N THR A 147 7.15 2.70 4.18
CA THR A 147 6.59 3.84 3.46
C THR A 147 6.42 3.51 1.99
N LEU A 148 5.59 4.30 1.31
CA LEU A 148 5.37 4.17 -0.12
C LEU A 148 6.68 4.45 -0.89
N ALA A 149 7.07 3.52 -1.76
CA ALA A 149 8.31 3.57 -2.54
C ALA A 149 8.07 3.93 -4.02
N SER A 150 7.01 3.38 -4.61
CA SER A 150 6.59 3.73 -5.97
C SER A 150 5.10 3.53 -6.20
N ALA A 151 4.57 4.27 -7.15
CA ALA A 151 3.27 4.04 -7.77
C ALA A 151 3.45 3.80 -9.27
N SER A 152 2.74 2.84 -9.86
CA SER A 152 2.82 2.60 -11.30
C SER A 152 1.47 2.32 -11.94
N PHE A 153 1.41 2.59 -13.23
CA PHE A 153 0.32 2.24 -14.14
C PHE A 153 0.88 1.44 -15.31
N HIS A 154 0.34 0.26 -15.52
CA HIS A 154 0.44 -0.48 -16.74
C HIS A 154 -0.83 -0.24 -17.56
N ILE A 155 -0.67 0.54 -18.63
CA ILE A 155 -1.77 1.02 -19.48
C ILE A 155 -1.81 0.15 -20.73
N LEU A 156 -2.89 -0.60 -20.90
CA LEU A 156 -3.12 -1.52 -22.00
C LEU A 156 -4.21 -0.98 -22.91
N LYS A 157 -3.87 -0.78 -24.18
CA LYS A 157 -4.77 -0.42 -25.29
C LYS A 157 -4.56 -1.43 -26.43
N TRP A 158 -5.54 -1.59 -27.31
CA TRP A 158 -5.55 -2.59 -28.39
C TRP A 158 -4.20 -2.72 -29.15
N HIS A 159 -3.50 -1.61 -29.43
CA HIS A 159 -2.20 -1.61 -30.12
C HIS A 159 -1.06 -0.96 -29.34
N ARG A 160 -1.25 -0.63 -28.07
CA ARG A 160 -0.24 0.10 -27.29
C ARG A 160 -0.21 -0.40 -25.86
N LYS A 161 1.01 -0.63 -25.38
CA LYS A 161 1.30 -0.89 -23.97
C LYS A 161 2.20 0.23 -23.49
N ASN A 162 1.84 0.85 -22.38
CA ASN A 162 2.65 1.88 -21.76
C ASN A 162 2.81 1.58 -20.27
N HIS A 163 3.97 1.88 -19.71
CA HIS A 163 4.24 1.69 -18.29
C HIS A 163 4.73 3.00 -17.67
N ILE A 164 3.86 3.66 -16.91
CA ILE A 164 4.17 4.89 -16.20
C ILE A 164 4.48 4.56 -14.74
N ARG A 165 5.52 5.16 -14.18
CA ARG A 165 5.86 4.98 -12.76
C ARG A 165 6.24 6.31 -12.14
N CYS A 166 5.77 6.56 -10.92
CA CYS A 166 6.35 7.53 -10.01
C CYS A 166 7.24 6.78 -9.03
N VAL A 167 8.54 7.02 -9.11
CA VAL A 167 9.58 6.31 -8.33
C VAL A 167 10.29 7.27 -7.38
N ASN A 168 11.07 6.71 -6.45
CA ASN A 168 11.82 7.48 -5.46
C ASN A 168 10.91 8.39 -4.62
N LEU A 169 9.72 7.88 -4.28
CA LEU A 169 8.71 8.64 -3.55
C LEU A 169 9.23 9.05 -2.17
N LYS A 170 9.08 10.33 -1.84
CA LYS A 170 9.38 10.93 -0.55
C LYS A 170 8.14 11.63 -0.03
N LYS A 171 7.79 11.36 1.23
CA LYS A 171 6.69 12.04 1.91
C LYS A 171 7.03 13.53 2.05
N LEU A 172 6.05 14.39 1.74
CA LEU A 172 6.10 15.84 1.96
C LEU A 172 5.53 16.22 3.33
#